data_AF-A0A8T5VH29-F1
#
_entry.id   AF-A0A8T5VH29-F1
#
_cell.length_a   1.000
_cell.length_b   1.000
_cell.length_c   1.000
_cell.angle_alpha   90.00
_cell.angle_beta   90.00
_cell.angle_gamma   90.00
#
_symmetry.space_group_name_H-M   'P 1'
#
loop_
_entity.id
_entity.type
_entity.pdbx_description
1 polymer ?
#
loop_
_entity_poly.entity_id
_entity_poly.type
_entity_poly.pdbx_seq_one_letter_code
_entity_poly.pdbx_strand_id
1 'polypeptide(L)'
;MPDEARSALVFRTGDCSAQTDLAALYATKSIAKGEGSIGGAWATGMPALNDDLARDGSVAASQASASGLSQMVVLPVIGNARLDAVLAWYL
;
A
#
# COMPACT_ATOMS: atom_id res chain seq x y z
N MET A 1 -4.82 -0.12 6.06
CA MET A 1 -6.27 0.02 6.34
C MET A 1 -6.56 1.49 6.61
N PRO A 2 -7.77 2.01 6.32
CA PRO A 2 -8.11 3.38 6.69
C PRO A 2 -7.93 3.61 8.20
N ASP A 3 -7.40 4.76 8.58
CA ASP A 3 -7.42 5.26 9.96
C ASP A 3 -8.87 5.58 10.41
N GLU A 4 -9.05 5.94 11.69
CA GLU A 4 -10.37 6.24 12.24
C GLU A 4 -11.07 7.39 11.52
N ALA A 5 -10.31 8.44 11.18
CA ALA A 5 -10.80 9.59 10.42
C ALA A 5 -11.06 9.27 8.93
N ARG A 6 -10.61 8.10 8.45
CA ARG A 6 -10.61 7.67 7.05
C ARG A 6 -9.95 8.68 6.11
N SER A 7 -8.93 9.36 6.61
CA SER A 7 -8.11 10.35 5.88
C SER A 7 -6.86 9.74 5.28
N ALA A 8 -6.36 8.64 5.83
CA ALA A 8 -5.18 7.96 5.32
C ALA A 8 -5.25 6.44 5.49
N LEU A 9 -4.47 5.70 4.72
CA LEU A 9 -4.18 4.30 4.99
C LEU A 9 -2.97 4.18 5.91
N VAL A 10 -3.11 3.41 6.98
CA VAL A 10 -2.03 3.03 7.91
C VAL A 10 -1.74 1.54 7.82
N PHE A 11 -0.50 1.16 8.08
CA PHE A 11 -0.11 -0.24 8.15
C PHE A 11 -0.72 -0.88 9.40
N ARG A 12 -1.28 -2.09 9.24
CA ARG A 12 -1.85 -2.86 10.35
C ARG A 12 -1.12 -4.18 10.55
N THR A 13 -0.84 -4.88 9.46
CA THR A 13 -0.17 -6.16 9.46
C THR A 13 0.33 -6.46 8.04
N GLY A 14 1.29 -7.38 7.94
CA GLY A 14 1.89 -7.84 6.72
C GLY A 14 2.91 -8.93 7.05
N ASP A 15 3.36 -9.63 6.01
CA ASP A 15 4.38 -10.65 6.11
C ASP A 15 5.52 -10.34 5.14
N CYS A 16 6.75 -10.68 5.55
CA CYS A 16 7.93 -10.52 4.72
C CYS A 16 8.82 -11.75 4.92
N SER A 17 9.10 -12.48 3.85
CA SER A 17 9.96 -13.68 3.87
C SER A 17 11.39 -13.38 4.32
N ALA A 18 11.85 -12.14 4.16
CA ALA A 18 13.16 -11.68 4.65
C ALA A 18 13.15 -11.30 6.16
N GLN A 19 12.07 -11.61 6.89
CA GLN A 19 11.92 -11.36 8.34
C GLN A 19 12.14 -9.89 8.75
N THR A 20 11.80 -8.96 7.86
CA THR A 20 11.85 -7.53 8.17
C THR A 20 10.78 -7.16 9.20
N ASP A 21 11.11 -6.32 10.17
CA ASP A 21 10.11 -5.73 11.08
C ASP A 21 9.26 -4.70 10.33
N LEU A 22 8.21 -5.18 9.68
CA LEU A 22 7.28 -4.35 8.92
C LEU A 22 6.50 -3.38 9.83
N ALA A 23 6.23 -3.77 11.08
CA ALA A 23 5.52 -2.90 12.01
C ALA A 23 6.36 -1.65 12.32
N ALA A 24 7.65 -1.83 12.63
CA ALA A 24 8.57 -0.72 12.81
C ALA A 24 8.78 0.08 11.51
N LEU A 25 8.94 -0.60 10.36
CA LEU A 25 9.19 0.03 9.06
C LEU A 25 8.05 0.97 8.63
N TYR A 26 6.82 0.65 9.00
CA TYR A 26 5.62 1.41 8.61
C TYR A 26 4.96 2.17 9.76
N ALA A 27 5.50 2.15 10.99
CA ALA A 27 4.86 2.72 12.18
C ALA A 27 4.43 4.20 12.04
N THR A 28 5.19 5.00 11.30
CA THR A 28 4.94 6.44 11.10
C THR A 28 4.56 6.78 9.67
N LYS A 29 4.35 5.78 8.82
CA LYS A 29 4.03 5.97 7.39
C LYS A 29 2.52 5.89 7.19
N SER A 30 2.02 6.75 6.32
CA SER A 30 0.63 6.73 5.86
C SER A 30 0.58 6.97 4.36
N ILE A 31 -0.52 6.57 3.73
CA ILE A 31 -0.76 6.75 2.30
C ILE A 31 -2.06 7.52 2.13
N ALA A 32 -1.98 8.65 1.43
CA ALA A 32 -3.15 9.47 1.14
C ALA A 32 -4.03 8.85 0.04
N LYS A 33 -5.31 9.23 0.02
CA LYS A 33 -6.21 8.81 -1.06
C LYS A 33 -5.72 9.40 -2.39
N GLY A 34 -5.56 8.54 -3.40
CA GLY A 34 -5.00 8.90 -4.71
C GLY A 34 -3.46 8.91 -4.78
N GLU A 35 -2.73 8.66 -3.69
CA GLU A 35 -1.27 8.60 -3.70
C GLU A 35 -0.76 7.26 -4.27
N GLY A 36 -0.06 7.32 -5.40
CA GLY A 36 0.52 6.14 -6.04
C GLY A 36 -0.51 5.03 -6.31
N SER A 37 -0.02 3.80 -6.47
CA SER A 37 -0.88 2.65 -6.79
C SER A 37 -1.82 2.27 -5.65
N ILE A 38 -1.35 2.32 -4.39
CA ILE A 38 -2.15 1.96 -3.21
C ILE A 38 -3.26 3.00 -2.97
N GLY A 39 -2.92 4.27 -2.96
CA GLY A 39 -3.89 5.35 -2.80
C GLY A 39 -4.83 5.45 -4.00
N GLY A 40 -4.36 5.16 -5.21
CA GLY A 40 -5.18 5.06 -6.42
C GLY A 40 -6.24 3.95 -6.34
N ALA A 41 -5.87 2.77 -5.84
CA ALA A 41 -6.83 1.68 -5.60
C ALA A 41 -7.88 2.07 -4.54
N TRP A 42 -7.49 2.82 -3.50
CA TRP A 42 -8.45 3.39 -2.57
C TRP A 42 -9.36 4.44 -3.23
N ALA A 43 -8.82 5.28 -4.11
CA ALA A 43 -9.61 6.31 -4.78
C ALA A 43 -10.68 5.73 -5.70
N THR A 44 -10.35 4.66 -6.41
CA THR A 44 -11.18 4.09 -7.49
C THR A 44 -11.98 2.87 -7.06
N GLY A 45 -11.56 2.16 -6.00
CA GLY A 45 -12.08 0.85 -5.66
C GLY A 45 -11.64 -0.27 -6.63
N MET A 46 -10.69 0.00 -7.51
CA MET A 46 -10.21 -0.95 -8.52
C MET A 46 -8.84 -1.53 -8.14
N PRO A 47 -8.57 -2.81 -8.45
CA PRO A 47 -7.23 -3.38 -8.39
C PRO A 47 -6.24 -2.61 -9.28
N ALA A 48 -4.96 -2.65 -8.91
CA ALA A 48 -3.88 -2.13 -9.73
C ALA A 48 -2.71 -3.13 -9.81
N LEU A 49 -2.08 -3.19 -10.98
CA LEU A 49 -0.77 -3.79 -11.18
C LEU A 49 0.19 -2.64 -11.52
N ASN A 50 1.30 -2.58 -10.81
CA ASN A 50 2.38 -1.66 -11.13
C ASN A 50 3.65 -2.48 -11.36
N ASP A 51 4.17 -2.41 -12.58
CA ASP A 51 5.33 -3.16 -13.06
C ASP A 51 6.64 -2.36 -12.97
N ASP A 52 6.58 -1.11 -12.47
CA ASP A 52 7.71 -0.22 -12.28
C ASP A 52 7.49 0.72 -11.08
N LEU A 53 7.86 0.23 -9.90
CA LEU A 53 7.74 0.99 -8.64
C LEU A 53 8.53 2.31 -8.66
N ALA A 54 9.57 2.45 -9.48
CA ALA A 54 10.34 3.69 -9.56
C ALA A 54 9.51 4.86 -10.15
N ARG A 55 8.44 4.56 -10.89
CA ARG A 55 7.53 5.57 -11.48
C ARG A 55 6.31 5.89 -10.63
N ASP A 56 6.05 5.12 -9.57
CA ASP A 56 4.88 5.29 -8.70
C ASP A 56 4.94 6.60 -7.89
N GLY A 57 6.15 6.98 -7.47
CA GLY A 57 6.41 8.21 -6.72
C GLY A 57 5.92 8.20 -5.25
N SER A 58 5.22 7.17 -4.79
CA SER A 58 4.81 7.07 -3.38
C SER A 58 5.97 6.70 -2.45
N VAL A 59 5.81 7.01 -1.16
CA VAL A 59 6.76 6.59 -0.12
C VAL A 59 6.84 5.06 -0.05
N ALA A 60 5.72 4.36 -0.23
CA ALA A 60 5.67 2.91 -0.20
C ALA A 60 6.47 2.27 -1.34
N ALA A 61 6.28 2.75 -2.57
CA ALA A 61 7.00 2.27 -3.73
C ALA A 61 8.50 2.60 -3.69
N SER A 62 8.86 3.79 -3.18
CA SER A 62 10.26 4.19 -3.00
C SER A 62 11.01 3.26 -2.04
N GLN A 63 10.36 2.85 -0.94
CA GLN A 63 10.95 1.97 0.08
C GLN A 63 11.08 0.52 -0.42
N ALA A 64 10.06 0.04 -1.16
CA ALA A 64 10.12 -1.25 -1.81
C ALA A 64 11.22 -1.30 -2.88
N SER A 65 11.33 -0.25 -3.71
CA SER A 65 12.38 -0.10 -4.73
C SER A 65 13.78 -0.10 -4.11
N ALA A 66 13.99 0.63 -3.01
CA ALA A 66 15.25 0.64 -2.29
C ALA A 66 15.63 -0.74 -1.70
N SER A 67 14.65 -1.62 -1.53
CA SER A 67 14.83 -2.99 -1.05
C SER A 67 14.98 -4.01 -2.19
N GLY A 68 15.06 -3.55 -3.45
CA GLY A 68 15.25 -4.39 -4.64
C GLY A 68 13.96 -4.95 -5.24
N LEU A 69 12.79 -4.59 -4.72
CA LEU A 69 11.48 -4.97 -5.27
C LEU A 69 11.14 -4.03 -6.43
N SER A 70 10.50 -4.53 -7.47
CA SER A 70 10.27 -3.75 -8.71
C SER A 70 8.81 -3.68 -9.15
N GLN A 71 7.98 -4.59 -8.65
CA GLN A 71 6.58 -4.68 -9.04
C GLN A 71 5.67 -4.79 -7.82
N MET A 72 4.40 -4.47 -7.99
CA MET A 72 3.38 -4.69 -6.98
C MET A 72 2.00 -4.99 -7.56
N VAL A 73 1.24 -5.79 -6.82
CA VAL A 73 -0.20 -6.00 -7.00
C VAL A 73 -0.92 -5.33 -5.85
N VAL A 74 -1.95 -4.54 -6.16
CA VAL A 74 -2.81 -3.85 -5.21
C VAL A 74 -4.23 -4.34 -5.33
N LEU A 75 -4.79 -4.83 -4.23
CA LEU A 75 -6.16 -5.32 -4.14
C LEU A 75 -6.93 -4.54 -3.06
N PRO A 76 -7.92 -3.71 -3.43
CA PRO A 76 -8.81 -3.10 -2.46
C PRO A 76 -9.78 -4.16 -1.91
N VAL A 77 -9.93 -4.19 -0.59
CA VAL A 77 -10.93 -5.00 0.11
C VAL A 77 -12.09 -4.08 0.46
N ILE A 78 -13.25 -4.36 -0.13
CA ILE A 78 -14.44 -3.50 -0.03
C ILE A 78 -15.56 -4.28 0.65
N GLY A 79 -16.07 -3.74 1.75
CA GLY A 79 -17.22 -4.25 2.49
C GLY A 79 -18.22 -3.12 2.74
N ASN A 80 -19.52 -3.42 2.72
CA ASN A 80 -20.59 -2.43 2.95
C ASN A 80 -20.44 -1.14 2.11
N ALA A 81 -20.06 -1.29 0.83
CA ALA A 81 -19.79 -0.19 -0.11
C ALA A 81 -18.70 0.80 0.36
N ARG A 82 -17.77 0.36 1.21
CA ARG A 82 -16.64 1.15 1.72
C ARG A 82 -15.36 0.34 1.66
N LEU A 83 -14.23 1.04 1.51
CA LEU A 83 -12.93 0.40 1.62
C LEU A 83 -12.66 0.00 3.08
N ASP A 84 -12.42 -1.28 3.32
CA ASP A 84 -12.04 -1.84 4.61
C ASP A 84 -10.51 -1.98 4.72
N ALA A 85 -9.86 -2.41 3.64
CA ALA A 85 -8.41 -2.55 3.58
C ALA A 85 -7.88 -2.40 2.15
N VAL A 86 -6.57 -2.29 2.03
CA VAL A 86 -5.84 -2.51 0.78
C VAL A 86 -4.77 -3.56 1.08
N LEU A 87 -4.73 -4.62 0.28
CA LEU A 87 -3.63 -5.57 0.25
C LEU A 87 -2.65 -5.11 -0.82
N ALA A 88 -1.38 -4.96 -0.45
CA ALA A 88 -0.29 -4.70 -1.38
C ALA A 88 0.69 -5.87 -1.31
N TRP A 89 0.94 -6.50 -2.46
CA TRP A 89 1.92 -7.55 -2.62
C TRP A 89 3.06 -7.01 -3.47
N TYR A 90 4.29 -7.03 -2.96
CA TYR A 90 5.49 -6.62 -3.69
C TYR A 90 6.26 -7.81 -4.24
N LEU A 91 6.81 -7.67 -5.45
CA LEU A 91 7.56 -8.69 -6.19
C LEU A 91 8.93 -8.16 -6.62
#